data_AF-A0A2D4MXC4-F1
#
_entry.id   AF-A0A2D4MXC4-F1
#
_cell.length_a   1.000
_cell.length_b   1.000
_cell.length_c   1.000
_cell.angle_alpha   90.00
_cell.angle_beta   90.00
_cell.angle_gamma   90.00
#
_symmetry.space_group_name_H-M   'P 1'
#
loop_
_entity.id
_entity.type
_entity.pdbx_description
1 polymer ?
#
loop_
_entity_poly.entity_id
_entity_poly.type
_entity_poly.pdbx_seq_one_letter_code
_entity_poly.pdbx_strand_id
1 'polypeptide(L)'
;GLRASIDAYDNFDNITLAQRLEKHKLIEFRRIAAYLYKGNNRWKQSVELCKKDRLYKDAMQYAAESKDAELAEKLLQWFLEEDKKECFAASLFTCYDLLHPDVVLELAWRHNIMD
;
A
#
# COMPACT_ATOMS: atom_id res chain seq x y z
N GLY A 1 4.41 -1.84 -22.94
CA GLY A 1 3.41 -1.09 -22.15
C GLY A 1 4.11 -0.03 -21.31
N LEU A 2 3.42 1.04 -20.91
CA LEU A 2 4.02 2.20 -20.23
C LEU A 2 4.90 1.82 -19.02
N ARG A 3 4.52 0.79 -18.26
CA ARG A 3 5.29 0.25 -17.14
C ARG A 3 6.68 -0.27 -17.54
N ALA A 4 6.76 -1.05 -18.62
CA ALA A 4 8.04 -1.57 -19.13
C ALA A 4 8.95 -0.46 -19.68
N SER A 5 8.37 0.64 -20.18
CA SER A 5 9.15 1.80 -20.61
C SER A 5 9.69 2.59 -19.41
N ILE A 6 8.93 2.69 -18.32
CA ILE A 6 9.39 3.29 -17.06
C ILE A 6 10.51 2.45 -16.44
N ASP A 7 10.35 1.12 -16.42
CA ASP A 7 11.36 0.21 -15.85
C ASP A 7 12.66 0.19 -16.69
N ALA A 8 12.59 0.50 -18.00
CA ALA A 8 13.74 0.51 -18.91
C ALA A 8 14.47 1.86 -18.99
N TYR A 9 13.82 2.96 -18.61
CA TYR A 9 14.37 4.31 -18.71
C TYR A 9 14.08 5.09 -17.43
N ASP A 10 15.05 5.19 -16.52
CA ASP A 10 14.95 5.83 -15.20
C ASP A 10 15.30 7.33 -15.18
N ASN A 11 15.80 7.87 -16.29
CA ASN A 11 16.21 9.27 -16.45
C ASN A 11 15.03 10.22 -16.74
N PHE A 12 14.02 10.25 -15.88
CA PHE A 12 12.98 11.28 -15.91
C PHE A 12 12.51 11.64 -14.50
N ASP A 13 11.79 12.76 -14.39
CA ASP A 13 11.28 13.22 -13.09
C ASP A 13 10.07 12.37 -12.64
N ASN A 14 10.38 11.31 -11.88
CA ASN A 14 9.41 10.37 -11.31
C ASN A 14 8.33 11.07 -10.48
N ILE A 15 8.69 12.13 -9.76
CA ILE A 15 7.77 12.84 -8.85
C ILE A 15 6.77 13.66 -9.66
N THR A 16 7.25 14.46 -10.61
CA THR A 16 6.38 15.29 -11.46
C THR A 16 5.46 14.42 -12.32
N LEU A 17 5.94 13.27 -12.82
CA LEU A 17 5.11 12.32 -13.55
C LEU A 17 4.03 11.70 -12.65
N ALA A 18 4.39 11.24 -11.44
CA ALA A 18 3.44 10.67 -10.49
C ALA A 18 2.32 11.65 -10.10
N GLN A 19 2.66 12.92 -9.82
CA GLN A 19 1.66 13.96 -9.51
C GLN A 19 0.67 14.21 -10.65
N ARG A 20 1.13 14.10 -11.90
CA ARG A 20 0.27 14.25 -13.08
C ARG A 20 -0.66 13.05 -13.26
N LEU A 21 -0.13 11.85 -13.04
CA LEU A 21 -0.86 10.59 -13.17
C LEU A 21 -1.90 10.41 -12.05
N GLU A 22 -1.62 10.88 -10.83
CA GLU A 22 -2.54 10.85 -9.68
C GLU A 22 -3.86 11.59 -9.96
N LYS A 23 -3.82 12.68 -10.74
CA LYS A 23 -5.01 13.47 -11.10
C LYS A 23 -5.83 12.85 -12.24
N HIS A 24 -5.35 11.76 -12.83
CA HIS A 24 -5.99 11.15 -13.98
C HIS A 24 -7.24 10.35 -13.57
N LYS A 25 -8.27 10.34 -14.42
CA LYS A 25 -9.55 9.67 -14.14
C LYS A 25 -9.46 8.14 -14.09
N LEU A 26 -8.52 7.57 -14.84
CA LEU A 26 -8.30 6.12 -14.94
C LEU A 26 -7.46 5.59 -13.78
N ILE A 27 -7.94 4.51 -13.16
CA ILE A 27 -7.29 3.85 -12.03
C ILE A 27 -5.91 3.29 -12.43
N GLU A 28 -5.76 2.75 -13.64
CA GLU A 28 -4.47 2.20 -14.11
C GLU A 28 -3.34 3.23 -14.14
N PHE A 29 -3.63 4.49 -14.46
CA PHE A 29 -2.63 5.55 -14.42
C PHE A 29 -2.28 5.94 -12.98
N ARG A 30 -3.26 5.97 -12.08
CA ARG A 30 -3.00 6.21 -10.64
C ARG A 30 -2.23 5.06 -9.99
N ARG A 31 -2.47 3.82 -10.43
CA ARG A 31 -1.69 2.65 -10.05
C ARG A 31 -0.22 2.78 -10.46
N ILE A 32 0.05 3.28 -11.68
CA ILE A 32 1.41 3.61 -12.13
C ILE A 32 2.00 4.76 -11.30
N ALA A 33 1.20 5.76 -10.91
CA ALA A 33 1.65 6.83 -10.02
C ALA A 33 2.12 6.29 -8.65
N ALA A 34 1.37 5.37 -8.05
CA ALA A 34 1.77 4.70 -6.80
C ALA A 34 3.08 3.92 -6.99
N TYR A 35 3.23 3.20 -8.10
CA TYR A 35 4.47 2.50 -8.45
C TYR A 35 5.68 3.45 -8.60
N LEU A 36 5.49 4.62 -9.20
CA LEU A 36 6.54 5.64 -9.30
C LEU A 36 6.91 6.21 -7.93
N TYR A 37 5.94 6.49 -7.05
CA TYR A 37 6.21 6.95 -5.70
C TYR A 37 6.99 5.91 -4.88
N LYS A 38 6.62 4.63 -5.02
CA LYS A 38 7.35 3.51 -4.44
C LYS A 38 8.81 3.49 -4.89
N GLY A 39 9.08 3.58 -6.19
CA GLY A 39 10.44 3.61 -6.74
C GLY A 39 11.31 4.76 -6.20
N ASN A 40 10.68 5.84 -5.74
CA ASN A 40 11.36 7.00 -5.15
C ASN A 40 11.35 7.01 -3.61
N ASN A 41 11.18 5.84 -2.96
CA ASN A 41 11.09 5.68 -1.50
C ASN A 41 9.96 6.48 -0.82
N ARG A 42 8.95 6.93 -1.57
CA ARG A 42 7.79 7.66 -1.03
C ARG A 42 6.64 6.72 -0.70
N TRP A 43 6.91 5.82 0.25
CA TRP A 43 5.98 4.75 0.67
C TRP A 43 4.65 5.27 1.19
N LYS A 44 4.68 6.33 2.03
CA LYS A 44 3.47 6.95 2.62
C LYS A 44 2.50 7.43 1.53
N GLN A 45 3.00 8.16 0.54
CA GLN A 45 2.18 8.68 -0.57
C GLN A 45 1.65 7.55 -1.47
N SER A 46 2.48 6.53 -1.73
CA SER A 46 2.07 5.36 -2.50
C SER A 46 0.90 4.62 -1.83
N VAL A 47 1.03 4.32 -0.53
CA VAL A 47 0.00 3.61 0.24
C VAL A 47 -1.28 4.44 0.34
N GLU A 48 -1.18 5.76 0.57
CA GLU A 48 -2.34 6.65 0.65
C GLU A 48 -3.11 6.71 -0.67
N LEU A 49 -2.40 6.74 -1.81
CA LEU A 49 -3.03 6.67 -3.12
C LEU A 49 -3.73 5.32 -3.34
N CYS A 50 -3.09 4.21 -2.95
CA CYS A 50 -3.70 2.89 -3.02
C CYS A 50 -4.94 2.77 -2.12
N LYS A 51 -4.94 3.38 -0.92
CA LYS A 51 -6.12 3.45 -0.04
C LYS A 51 -7.28 4.19 -0.73
N LYS A 52 -7.00 5.33 -1.33
CA LYS A 52 -7.99 6.13 -2.06
C LYS A 52 -8.62 5.38 -3.24
N ASP A 53 -7.80 4.60 -3.95
CA ASP A 53 -8.24 3.79 -5.09
C ASP A 53 -8.73 2.39 -4.71
N ARG A 54 -8.74 2.05 -3.42
CA ARG A 54 -9.09 0.71 -2.91
C ARG A 54 -8.28 -0.43 -3.55
N LEU A 55 -7.02 -0.14 -3.87
CA LEU A 55 -6.06 -1.10 -4.43
C LEU A 55 -5.37 -1.86 -3.29
N TYR A 56 -6.12 -2.75 -2.64
CA TYR A 56 -5.69 -3.46 -1.44
C TYR A 56 -4.42 -4.28 -1.63
N LYS A 57 -4.36 -5.07 -2.71
CA LYS A 57 -3.22 -5.95 -3.01
C LYS A 57 -1.91 -5.16 -3.18
N ASP A 58 -1.97 -4.07 -3.93
CA ASP A 58 -0.79 -3.23 -4.16
C ASP A 58 -0.39 -2.50 -2.86
N ALA A 59 -1.36 -2.01 -2.09
CA ALA A 59 -1.10 -1.34 -0.81
C ALA A 59 -0.36 -2.25 0.18
N MET A 60 -0.77 -3.51 0.27
CA MET A 60 -0.13 -4.52 1.13
C MET A 60 1.28 -4.84 0.67
N GLN A 61 1.48 -5.03 -0.63
CA GLN A 61 2.80 -5.30 -1.18
C GLN A 61 3.74 -4.11 -0.96
N TYR A 62 3.25 -2.88 -1.11
CA TYR A 62 4.05 -1.68 -0.88
C TYR A 62 4.37 -1.45 0.60
N ALA A 63 3.45 -1.79 1.51
CA ALA A 63 3.71 -1.74 2.95
C ALA A 63 4.72 -2.82 3.39
N ALA A 64 4.66 -4.02 2.82
CA ALA A 64 5.64 -5.06 3.08
C ALA A 64 7.04 -4.66 2.56
N GLU A 65 7.09 -4.10 1.34
CA GLU A 65 8.35 -3.65 0.74
C GLU A 65 8.96 -2.41 1.40
N SER A 66 8.15 -1.54 2.02
CA SER A 66 8.66 -0.35 2.70
C SER A 66 9.48 -0.67 3.95
N LYS A 67 9.35 -1.90 4.48
CA LYS A 67 9.96 -2.36 5.72
C LYS A 67 9.72 -1.42 6.92
N ASP A 68 8.57 -0.75 6.92
CA ASP A 68 8.17 0.19 7.96
C ASP A 68 6.99 -0.39 8.73
N ALA A 69 7.23 -0.82 9.97
CA ALA A 69 6.23 -1.42 10.84
C ALA A 69 5.07 -0.45 11.11
N GLU A 70 5.36 0.84 11.28
CA GLU A 70 4.35 1.86 11.56
C GLU A 70 3.39 2.03 10.36
N LEU A 71 3.92 1.93 9.14
CA LEU A 71 3.10 2.00 7.91
C LEU A 71 2.21 0.75 7.77
N ALA A 72 2.75 -0.43 8.10
CA ALA A 72 2.01 -1.69 8.06
C ALA A 72 0.88 -1.72 9.11
N GLU A 73 1.13 -1.23 10.33
CA GLU A 73 0.10 -1.11 11.37
C GLU A 73 -1.01 -0.13 10.97
N LYS A 74 -0.67 1.04 10.44
CA LYS A 74 -1.67 2.00 9.90
C LYS A 74 -2.45 1.47 8.71
N LEU A 75 -1.88 0.55 7.95
CA LEU A 75 -2.58 -0.14 6.87
C LEU A 75 -3.58 -1.16 7.45
N LEU A 76 -3.17 -1.96 8.44
CA LEU A 76 -4.03 -2.91 9.13
C LEU A 76 -5.21 -2.23 9.81
N GLN A 77 -4.96 -1.18 10.60
CA GLN A 77 -6.04 -0.44 11.27
C GLN A 77 -7.08 0.07 10.28
N TRP A 78 -6.64 0.56 9.13
CA TRP A 78 -7.54 1.00 8.07
C TRP A 78 -8.35 -0.15 7.45
N PHE A 79 -7.77 -1.34 7.29
CA PHE A 79 -8.53 -2.51 6.83
C PHE A 79 -9.62 -2.94 7.81
N LEU A 80 -9.37 -2.76 9.12
CA LEU A 80 -10.35 -3.03 10.18
C LEU A 80 -11.47 -2.01 10.17
N GLU A 81 -11.16 -0.73 9.93
CA GLU A 81 -12.16 0.33 9.75
C GLU A 81 -13.04 0.11 8.51
N GLU A 82 -12.48 -0.46 7.43
CA GLU A 82 -13.25 -0.86 6.24
C GLU A 82 -14.02 -2.19 6.41
N ASP A 83 -13.95 -2.83 7.58
CA ASP A 83 -14.55 -4.14 7.91
C ASP A 83 -14.11 -5.29 6.97
N LYS A 84 -12.90 -5.18 6.40
CA LYS A 84 -12.36 -6.16 5.45
C LYS A 84 -11.45 -7.19 6.13
N LYS A 85 -12.09 -8.16 6.80
CA LYS A 85 -11.42 -9.27 7.50
C LYS A 85 -10.49 -10.09 6.59
N GLU A 86 -10.86 -10.30 5.32
CA GLU A 86 -10.02 -11.02 4.35
C GLU A 86 -8.71 -10.30 4.04
N CYS A 87 -8.76 -8.96 3.91
CA CYS A 87 -7.58 -8.15 3.65
C CYS A 87 -6.68 -8.07 4.89
N PHE A 88 -7.26 -8.10 6.08
CA PHE A 88 -6.50 -8.19 7.34
C PHE A 88 -5.65 -9.46 7.39
N ALA A 89 -6.26 -10.64 7.15
CA ALA A 89 -5.54 -11.92 7.14
C ALA A 89 -4.44 -11.97 6.08
N ALA A 90 -4.73 -11.48 4.87
CA ALA A 90 -3.72 -11.42 3.81
C ALA A 90 -2.57 -10.45 4.16
N SER A 91 -2.85 -9.35 4.89
CA SER A 91 -1.86 -8.34 5.27
C SER A 91 -0.92 -8.89 6.33
N LEU A 92 -1.46 -9.71 7.23
CA LEU A 92 -0.68 -10.44 8.21
C LEU A 92 0.36 -11.35 7.55
N PHE A 93 -0.05 -12.05 6.49
CA PHE A 93 0.84 -12.94 5.77
C PHE A 93 1.93 -12.18 5.02
N THR A 94 1.57 -11.08 4.33
CA THR A 94 2.53 -10.30 3.55
C THR A 94 3.51 -9.50 4.40
N CYS A 95 3.07 -9.04 5.58
CA CYS A 95 3.86 -8.20 6.48
C CYS A 95 4.33 -8.95 7.73
N TYR A 96 4.40 -10.28 7.69
CA TYR A 96 4.72 -11.11 8.86
C TYR A 96 6.02 -10.70 9.57
N ASP A 97 7.07 -10.38 8.80
CA ASP A 97 8.38 -9.98 9.35
C ASP A 97 8.37 -8.59 10.02
N LEU A 98 7.35 -7.79 9.75
CA LEU A 98 7.24 -6.38 10.13
C LEU A 98 6.30 -6.13 11.30
N LEU A 99 5.35 -7.04 11.50
CA LEU A 99 4.26 -6.88 12.44
C LEU A 99 4.59 -7.57 13.77
N HIS A 100 4.45 -6.82 14.87
CA HIS A 100 4.54 -7.43 16.19
C HIS A 100 3.29 -8.27 16.47
N PRO A 101 3.44 -9.54 16.88
CA PRO A 101 2.32 -10.42 17.19
C PRO A 101 1.37 -9.82 18.25
N ASP A 102 1.91 -9.11 19.22
CA ASP A 102 1.16 -8.49 20.31
C ASP A 102 0.18 -7.42 19.79
N VAL A 103 0.65 -6.57 18.86
CA VAL A 103 -0.17 -5.50 18.25
C VAL A 103 -1.27 -6.09 17.37
N VAL A 104 -0.93 -7.11 16.59
CA VAL A 104 -1.91 -7.81 15.74
C VAL A 104 -3.02 -8.42 16.60
N LEU A 105 -2.65 -9.11 17.68
CA LEU A 105 -3.60 -9.80 18.54
C LEU A 105 -4.51 -8.80 19.27
N GLU A 106 -3.96 -7.67 19.74
CA GLU A 106 -4.74 -6.58 20.32
C GLU A 106 -5.74 -6.01 19.31
N LEU A 107 -5.30 -5.74 18.08
CA LEU A 107 -6.16 -5.23 17.01
C LEU A 107 -7.27 -6.23 16.63
N ALA A 108 -6.92 -7.51 16.51
CA ALA A 108 -7.88 -8.57 16.19
C ALA A 108 -8.94 -8.75 17.30
N TRP A 109 -8.53 -8.59 18.57
CA TRP A 109 -9.42 -8.67 19.72
C TRP A 109 -10.34 -7.45 19.82
N ARG A 110 -9.81 -6.23 19.66
CA ARG A 110 -10.60 -4.99 19.68
C ARG A 110 -11.68 -4.95 18.58
N HIS A 111 -11.39 -5.53 17.43
CA HIS A 111 -12.31 -5.56 16.29
C HIS A 111 -13.12 -6.86 16.15
N ASN A 112 -13.09 -7.73 17.17
CA ASN A 112 -13.89 -8.95 17.25
C ASN A 112 -13.78 -9.85 15.99
N ILE A 113 -12.56 -10.01 15.47
CA ILE A 113 -12.26 -10.79 14.26
C ILE A 113 -12.02 -12.26 14.61
N MET A 114 -11.74 -12.56 15.88
CA MET A 114 -11.51 -13.92 16.38
C MET A 114 -12.80 -14.70 16.69
N ASP A 115 -13.98 -14.13 16.40
CA ASP A 115 -15.30 -14.80 16.47
C ASP A 115 -15.83 -15.11 15.07
#